data_AF-A0A1H5KE47-F1
#
_entry.id   AF-A0A1H5KE47-F1
#
_cell.length_a   1.000
_cell.length_b   1.000
_cell.length_c   1.000
_cell.angle_alpha   90.00
_cell.angle_beta   90.00
_cell.angle_gamma   90.00
#
_symmetry.space_group_name_H-M   'P 1'
#
loop_
_entity.id
_entity.type
_entity.pdbx_description
1 polymer ?
#
loop_
_entity_poly.entity_id
_entity_poly.type
_entity_poly.pdbx_seq_one_letter_code
_entity_poly.pdbx_strand_id
1 'polypeptide(L)'
;MIKLYKPLAIALISIVFIQCSNNKYDIAKGKVGKLTVKTTIQEVDNLFAKDSVVKILSEGAKGNNFFQDDDKYLVYEKGGKHLLTIIPKEQLDSTSTIKSIEIFDDRFKTKTGLNINSTFQEINANNKISKVESSFSSATLFIDELNATVAIDKEDLGLKEFSTQKVSIEQIPDLAKIKSLTIWFN
;
A
#
# COMPACT_ATOMS: atom_id res chain seq x y z
N MET A 1 -32.62 33.03 -35.92
CA MET A 1 -31.71 31.87 -35.95
C MET A 1 -30.84 31.90 -34.70
N ILE A 2 -31.20 31.12 -33.68
CA ILE A 2 -30.45 31.05 -32.42
C ILE A 2 -29.16 30.27 -32.70
N LYS A 3 -28.04 30.93 -32.47
CA LYS A 3 -26.69 30.43 -32.75
C LYS A 3 -26.33 29.33 -31.74
N LEU A 4 -26.74 28.11 -32.04
CA LEU A 4 -26.60 26.89 -31.22
C LEU A 4 -25.16 26.32 -31.17
N TYR A 5 -24.14 27.11 -31.52
CA TYR A 5 -22.74 26.66 -31.53
C TYR A 5 -21.99 26.95 -30.23
N LYS A 6 -22.50 27.85 -29.38
CA LYS A 6 -21.90 28.18 -28.07
C LYS A 6 -22.04 27.08 -26.99
N PRO A 7 -23.16 26.35 -26.86
CA PRO A 7 -23.25 25.28 -25.84
C PRO A 7 -22.51 24.00 -26.26
N LEU A 8 -22.30 23.78 -27.56
CA LEU A 8 -21.58 22.61 -28.08
C LEU A 8 -20.08 22.65 -27.75
N ALA A 9 -19.48 23.84 -27.76
CA ALA A 9 -18.07 24.04 -27.40
C ALA A 9 -17.80 23.79 -25.90
N ILE A 10 -18.78 24.06 -25.03
CA ILE A 10 -18.67 23.86 -23.57
C ILE A 10 -18.77 22.37 -23.22
N ALA A 11 -19.61 21.60 -23.92
CA ALA A 11 -19.71 20.15 -23.73
C ALA A 11 -18.44 19.40 -24.18
N LEU A 12 -17.71 19.91 -25.19
CA LEU A 12 -16.49 19.28 -25.68
C LEU A 12 -15.28 19.45 -24.74
N ILE A 13 -15.22 20.54 -23.97
CA ILE A 13 -14.13 20.83 -23.03
C ILE A 13 -14.21 19.94 -21.77
N SER A 14 -15.40 19.51 -21.38
CA SER A 14 -15.60 18.64 -20.20
C SER A 14 -15.02 17.22 -20.36
N ILE A 15 -14.70 16.80 -21.60
CA ILE A 15 -14.16 15.46 -21.88
C ILE A 15 -12.63 15.41 -21.72
N VAL A 16 -11.95 16.56 -21.61
CA VAL A 16 -10.47 16.63 -21.58
C VAL A 16 -9.86 16.25 -20.21
N PHE A 17 -10.68 16.08 -19.16
CA PHE A 17 -10.19 15.70 -17.83
C PHE A 17 -10.24 14.20 -17.51
N ILE A 18 -10.56 13.33 -18.47
CA ILE A 18 -10.33 11.89 -18.30
C ILE A 18 -8.84 11.60 -18.57
N GLN A 19 -7.95 12.12 -17.72
CA GLN A 19 -6.62 11.53 -17.61
C GLN A 19 -6.79 10.16 -16.94
N CYS A 20 -6.95 9.12 -17.77
CA CYS A 20 -6.74 7.76 -17.34
C CYS A 20 -5.25 7.62 -17.00
N SER A 21 -4.87 7.96 -15.76
CA SER A 21 -3.49 7.78 -15.31
C SER A 21 -3.20 6.29 -15.18
N ASN A 22 -2.69 5.71 -16.26
CA ASN A 22 -2.08 4.38 -16.29
C ASN A 22 -0.72 4.38 -15.59
N ASN A 23 -0.59 5.10 -14.47
CA ASN A 23 0.62 5.08 -13.69
C ASN A 23 0.69 3.76 -12.92
N LYS A 24 1.58 2.89 -13.40
CA LYS A 24 1.86 1.56 -12.84
C LYS A 24 2.25 1.60 -11.36
N TYR A 25 2.71 2.75 -10.86
CA TYR A 25 3.32 2.90 -9.54
C TYR A 25 2.66 3.97 -8.65
N ASP A 26 1.46 4.44 -8.97
CA ASP A 26 0.78 5.42 -8.12
C ASP A 26 0.14 4.75 -6.89
N ILE A 27 0.28 5.37 -5.73
CA ILE A 27 -0.41 4.99 -4.49
C ILE A 27 -1.48 6.04 -4.17
N ALA A 28 -2.70 5.58 -3.88
CA ALA A 28 -3.78 6.38 -3.34
C ALA A 28 -4.70 5.52 -2.46
N LYS A 29 -5.63 6.15 -1.74
CA LYS A 29 -6.63 5.42 -0.95
C LYS A 29 -7.41 4.44 -1.82
N GLY A 30 -7.30 3.14 -1.51
CA GLY A 30 -7.96 2.08 -2.26
C GLY A 30 -7.36 1.79 -3.65
N LYS A 31 -6.15 2.28 -3.95
CA LYS A 31 -5.44 2.02 -5.21
C LYS A 31 -3.93 1.89 -5.00
N VAL A 32 -3.33 0.83 -5.55
CA VAL A 32 -1.88 0.66 -5.65
C VAL A 32 -1.53 0.20 -7.05
N GLY A 33 -0.96 1.10 -7.86
CA GLY A 33 -0.69 0.86 -9.26
C GLY A 33 -1.96 0.48 -10.04
N LYS A 34 -2.02 -0.77 -10.48
CA LYS A 34 -3.18 -1.34 -11.20
C LYS A 34 -4.24 -1.95 -10.28
N LEU A 35 -3.92 -2.17 -9.01
CA LEU A 35 -4.80 -2.81 -8.05
C LEU A 35 -5.76 -1.79 -7.46
N THR A 36 -7.03 -2.18 -7.34
CA THR A 36 -8.09 -1.36 -6.73
C THR A 36 -8.89 -2.17 -5.73
N VAL A 37 -9.73 -1.53 -4.92
CA VAL A 37 -10.64 -2.23 -3.97
C VAL A 37 -11.56 -3.27 -4.60
N LYS A 38 -11.79 -3.19 -5.92
CA LYS A 38 -12.63 -4.15 -6.67
C LYS A 38 -11.84 -5.31 -7.27
N THR A 39 -10.52 -5.22 -7.27
CA THR A 39 -9.66 -6.26 -7.85
C THR A 39 -9.79 -7.53 -7.01
N THR A 40 -10.12 -8.61 -7.70
CA THR A 40 -10.21 -9.96 -7.14
C THR A 40 -8.87 -10.68 -7.24
N ILE A 41 -8.66 -11.70 -6.42
CA ILE A 41 -7.41 -12.46 -6.39
C ILE A 41 -7.13 -13.17 -7.72
N GLN A 42 -8.14 -13.73 -8.38
CA GLN A 42 -8.00 -14.34 -9.70
C GLN A 42 -7.52 -13.37 -10.79
N GLU A 43 -7.75 -12.06 -10.63
CA GLU A 43 -7.30 -11.05 -11.59
C GLU A 43 -5.81 -10.69 -11.42
N VAL A 44 -5.20 -10.98 -10.27
CA VAL A 44 -3.82 -10.60 -9.94
C VAL A 44 -2.83 -11.15 -10.98
N ASP A 45 -2.94 -12.43 -11.33
CA ASP A 45 -2.04 -13.08 -12.30
C ASP A 45 -2.10 -12.38 -13.67
N ASN A 46 -3.29 -11.97 -14.11
CA ASN A 46 -3.48 -11.27 -15.37
C ASN A 46 -2.94 -9.83 -15.32
N LEU A 47 -3.18 -9.10 -14.23
CA LEU A 47 -2.70 -7.73 -14.04
C LEU A 47 -1.15 -7.65 -14.02
N PHE A 48 -0.53 -8.72 -13.54
CA PHE A 48 0.92 -8.91 -13.43
C PHE A 48 1.46 -9.95 -14.41
N ALA A 49 0.83 -10.17 -15.56
CA ALA A 49 1.25 -11.17 -16.55
C ALA A 49 2.68 -10.98 -17.13
N LYS A 50 3.31 -9.82 -16.90
CA LYS A 50 4.70 -9.53 -17.27
C LYS A 50 5.68 -9.69 -16.11
N ASP A 51 5.18 -9.97 -14.92
CA ASP A 51 5.88 -10.10 -13.66
C ASP A 51 5.68 -11.54 -13.15
N SER A 52 6.34 -11.93 -12.05
CA SER A 52 6.21 -13.24 -11.43
C SER A 52 5.36 -13.14 -10.17
N VAL A 53 4.27 -13.92 -10.08
CA VAL A 53 3.40 -13.98 -8.90
C VAL A 53 3.65 -15.31 -8.18
N VAL A 54 4.17 -15.25 -6.95
CA VAL A 54 4.39 -16.41 -6.08
C VAL A 54 3.28 -16.46 -5.05
N LYS A 55 2.61 -17.61 -4.94
CA LYS A 55 1.47 -17.82 -4.04
C LYS A 55 1.92 -18.64 -2.84
N ILE A 56 1.73 -18.10 -1.64
CA ILE A 56 1.91 -18.79 -0.37
C ILE A 56 0.52 -18.94 0.23
N LEU A 57 -0.04 -20.15 0.12
CA LEU A 57 -1.40 -20.43 0.57
C LEU A 57 -1.37 -21.14 1.93
N SER A 58 -2.34 -20.83 2.78
CA SER A 58 -2.47 -21.38 4.13
C SER A 58 -2.57 -22.91 4.14
N GLU A 59 -3.19 -23.53 3.12
CA GLU A 59 -3.25 -24.99 2.93
C GLU A 59 -1.87 -25.64 2.66
N GLY A 60 -0.89 -24.86 2.19
CA GLY A 60 0.48 -25.30 1.94
C GLY A 60 1.30 -25.47 3.23
N ALA A 61 0.89 -24.81 4.32
CA ALA A 61 1.41 -25.05 5.66
C ALA A 61 0.73 -26.30 6.24
N LYS A 62 1.12 -27.48 5.75
CA LYS A 62 0.62 -28.80 6.19
C LYS A 62 1.01 -29.14 7.63
N GLY A 63 0.46 -28.40 8.59
CA GLY A 63 0.54 -28.66 10.00
C GLY A 63 -0.79 -28.26 10.62
N ASN A 64 -1.29 -29.11 11.49
CA ASN A 64 -2.39 -28.96 12.44
C ASN A 64 -2.15 -27.82 13.45
N ASN A 65 -1.56 -26.72 12.99
CA ASN A 65 -1.27 -25.54 13.77
C ASN A 65 -2.51 -24.63 13.74
N PHE A 66 -3.02 -24.36 14.94
CA PHE A 66 -4.07 -23.39 15.23
C PHE A 66 -3.78 -21.95 14.74
N PHE A 67 -2.59 -21.71 14.19
CA PHE A 67 -2.15 -20.44 13.62
C PHE A 67 -1.98 -20.62 12.11
N GLN A 68 -3.05 -20.40 11.36
CA GLN A 68 -2.97 -20.34 9.89
C GLN A 68 -2.49 -18.94 9.51
N ASP A 69 -1.33 -18.86 8.87
CA ASP A 69 -0.86 -17.62 8.25
C ASP A 69 -1.80 -17.22 7.12
N ASP A 70 -1.98 -15.92 6.91
CA ASP A 70 -2.73 -15.40 5.77
C ASP A 70 -2.15 -15.89 4.44
N ASP A 71 -3.02 -16.12 3.45
CA ASP A 71 -2.62 -16.26 2.06
C ASP A 71 -1.86 -15.02 1.60
N LYS A 72 -0.73 -15.22 0.91
CA LYS A 72 0.11 -14.14 0.38
C LYS A 72 0.40 -14.36 -1.09
N TYR A 73 0.27 -13.28 -1.85
CA TYR A 73 0.59 -13.23 -3.27
C TYR A 73 1.73 -12.23 -3.45
N LEU A 74 2.95 -12.76 -3.60
CA LEU A 74 4.17 -11.98 -3.69
C LEU A 74 4.46 -11.71 -5.17
N VAL A 75 4.58 -10.43 -5.52
CA VAL A 75 4.79 -9.97 -6.90
C VAL A 75 6.23 -9.54 -7.08
N TYR A 76 6.91 -10.14 -8.05
CA TYR A 76 8.30 -9.87 -8.39
C TYR A 76 8.45 -9.39 -9.84
N GLU A 77 9.27 -8.38 -10.08
CA GLU A 77 9.63 -7.97 -11.45
C GLU A 77 10.55 -9.02 -12.10
N LYS A 78 10.56 -9.05 -13.44
CA LYS A 78 11.59 -9.76 -14.20
C LYS A 78 12.98 -9.28 -13.76
N GLY A 79 13.72 -10.14 -13.08
CA GLY A 79 14.99 -9.81 -12.40
C GLY A 79 14.99 -10.13 -10.90
N GLY A 80 13.84 -10.47 -10.32
CA GLY A 80 13.73 -10.98 -8.94
C GLY A 80 13.53 -9.90 -7.88
N LYS A 81 13.38 -8.61 -8.25
CA LYS A 81 13.06 -7.54 -7.30
C LYS A 81 11.61 -7.71 -6.80
N HIS A 82 11.43 -7.79 -5.48
CA HIS A 82 10.11 -7.84 -4.85
C HIS A 82 9.42 -6.49 -4.96
N LEU A 83 8.21 -6.46 -5.52
CA LEU A 83 7.44 -5.24 -5.72
C LEU A 83 6.40 -5.04 -4.62
N LEU A 84 5.53 -6.02 -4.45
CA LEU A 84 4.35 -5.96 -3.60
C LEU A 84 4.08 -7.32 -2.95
N THR A 85 3.46 -7.32 -1.78
CA THR A 85 2.79 -8.49 -1.22
C THR A 85 1.32 -8.17 -1.07
N ILE A 86 0.46 -8.97 -1.70
CA ILE A 86 -1.00 -8.80 -1.69
C ILE A 86 -1.59 -9.84 -0.75
N ILE A 87 -2.46 -9.40 0.15
CA ILE A 87 -3.16 -10.24 1.13
C ILE A 87 -4.67 -10.16 0.83
N PRO A 88 -5.37 -11.28 0.63
CA PRO A 88 -6.82 -11.29 0.40
C PRO A 88 -7.62 -11.01 1.68
N LYS A 89 -8.90 -10.66 1.51
CA LYS A 89 -9.86 -10.60 2.62
C LYS A 89 -10.22 -12.00 3.12
N GLU A 90 -10.52 -12.90 2.19
CA GLU A 90 -10.86 -14.30 2.47
C GLU A 90 -9.76 -15.21 1.93
N GLN A 91 -9.25 -16.10 2.79
CA GLN A 91 -8.23 -17.08 2.40
C GLN A 91 -8.84 -18.12 1.48
N LEU A 92 -8.07 -18.63 0.52
CA LEU A 92 -8.43 -19.72 -0.40
C LEU A 92 -9.65 -19.42 -1.29
N ASP A 93 -10.08 -18.16 -1.36
CA ASP A 93 -11.15 -17.69 -2.24
C ASP A 93 -10.58 -16.79 -3.34
N SER A 94 -10.52 -17.30 -4.57
CA SER A 94 -10.00 -16.56 -5.72
C SER A 94 -10.90 -15.39 -6.14
N THR A 95 -12.17 -15.39 -5.74
CA THR A 95 -13.12 -14.29 -5.99
C THR A 95 -13.05 -13.21 -4.93
N SER A 96 -12.33 -13.48 -3.82
CA SER A 96 -12.12 -12.51 -2.76
C SER A 96 -11.41 -11.26 -3.28
N THR A 97 -11.69 -10.14 -2.64
CA THR A 97 -11.00 -8.87 -2.88
C THR A 97 -9.78 -8.74 -1.98
N ILE A 98 -8.95 -7.75 -2.28
CA ILE A 98 -7.71 -7.50 -1.55
C ILE A 98 -8.03 -6.85 -0.19
N LYS A 99 -7.42 -7.35 0.88
CA LYS A 99 -7.44 -6.77 2.24
C LYS A 99 -6.39 -5.69 2.39
N SER A 100 -5.16 -6.00 1.98
CA SER A 100 -4.03 -5.08 2.10
C SER A 100 -2.93 -5.40 1.09
N ILE A 101 -2.10 -4.39 0.85
CA ILE A 101 -0.94 -4.46 -0.03
C ILE A 101 0.23 -3.85 0.71
N GLU A 102 1.27 -4.65 0.92
CA GLU A 102 2.56 -4.20 1.43
C GLU A 102 3.50 -3.88 0.26
N ILE A 103 4.24 -2.78 0.38
CA ILE A 103 5.04 -2.19 -0.70
C ILE A 103 6.53 -2.36 -0.40
N PHE A 104 7.27 -2.90 -1.38
CA PHE A 104 8.71 -3.19 -1.28
C PHE A 104 9.55 -2.43 -2.31
N ASP A 105 8.92 -1.77 -3.28
CA ASP A 105 9.60 -1.06 -4.36
C ASP A 105 9.34 0.45 -4.29
N ASP A 106 10.43 1.22 -4.33
CA ASP A 106 10.49 2.67 -4.19
C ASP A 106 9.89 3.46 -5.36
N ARG A 107 9.65 2.79 -6.51
CA ARG A 107 8.91 3.42 -7.60
C ARG A 107 7.46 3.68 -7.21
N PHE A 108 6.89 2.88 -6.31
CA PHE A 108 5.55 3.10 -5.79
C PHE A 108 5.52 4.32 -4.88
N LYS A 109 4.76 5.35 -5.27
CA LYS A 109 4.68 6.59 -4.52
C LYS A 109 3.32 7.24 -4.55
N THR A 110 3.00 7.96 -3.48
CA THR A 110 1.79 8.78 -3.42
C THR A 110 1.98 10.07 -4.22
N LYS A 111 0.88 10.82 -4.41
CA LYS A 111 0.94 12.19 -4.96
C LYS A 111 1.83 13.13 -4.13
N THR A 112 1.93 12.88 -2.83
CA THR A 112 2.77 13.63 -1.88
C THR A 112 4.23 13.15 -1.84
N GLY A 113 4.57 12.09 -2.59
CA GLY A 113 5.93 11.57 -2.71
C GLY A 113 6.30 10.47 -1.71
N LEU A 114 5.39 10.09 -0.79
CA LEU A 114 5.60 9.01 0.16
C LEU A 114 5.85 7.69 -0.56
N ASN A 115 6.96 7.03 -0.23
CA ASN A 115 7.35 5.70 -0.70
C ASN A 115 8.10 4.93 0.41
N ILE A 116 8.55 3.70 0.14
CA ILE A 116 9.20 2.84 1.15
C ILE A 116 10.54 3.39 1.68
N ASN A 117 11.22 4.26 0.93
CA ASN A 117 12.48 4.88 1.34
C ASN A 117 12.30 6.24 2.04
N SER A 118 11.06 6.70 2.24
CA SER A 118 10.81 7.99 2.90
C SER A 118 11.28 8.01 4.35
N THR A 119 11.65 9.19 4.84
CA THR A 119 11.95 9.41 6.26
C THR A 119 10.70 9.79 7.05
N PHE A 120 10.77 9.68 8.38
CA PHE A 120 9.69 10.16 9.25
C PHE A 120 9.38 11.64 9.01
N GLN A 121 10.39 12.49 8.86
CA GLN A 121 10.21 13.91 8.58
C GLN A 121 9.38 14.14 7.31
N GLU A 122 9.70 13.43 6.23
CA GLU A 122 8.97 13.53 4.95
C GLU A 122 7.52 13.05 5.09
N ILE A 123 7.28 11.98 5.85
CA ILE A 123 5.93 11.49 6.13
C ILE A 123 5.13 12.55 6.90
N ASN A 124 5.69 13.04 8.00
CA ASN A 124 5.03 13.95 8.93
C ASN A 124 4.77 15.33 8.31
N ALA A 125 5.64 15.78 7.41
CA ALA A 125 5.46 17.05 6.69
C ALA A 125 4.37 16.99 5.62
N ASN A 126 4.15 15.82 5.01
CA ASN A 126 3.31 15.70 3.82
C ASN A 126 2.03 14.88 4.03
N ASN A 127 1.83 14.28 5.20
CA ASN A 127 0.67 13.45 5.50
C ASN A 127 0.20 13.70 6.93
N LYS A 128 -1.10 13.57 7.18
CA LYS A 128 -1.64 13.68 8.54
C LYS A 128 -1.58 12.33 9.25
N ILE A 129 -0.66 12.19 10.20
CA ILE A 129 -0.59 11.02 11.08
C ILE A 129 -1.74 11.09 12.10
N SER A 130 -2.66 10.14 12.05
CA SER A 130 -3.84 10.10 12.92
C SER A 130 -3.55 9.45 14.27
N LYS A 131 -2.65 8.47 14.29
CA LYS A 131 -2.31 7.69 15.48
C LYS A 131 -0.92 7.09 15.37
N VAL A 132 -0.28 6.90 16.52
CA VAL A 132 0.90 6.04 16.69
C VAL A 132 0.54 4.90 17.63
N GLU A 133 0.82 3.68 17.21
CA GLU A 133 0.73 2.49 18.06
C GLU A 133 2.11 1.85 18.20
N SER A 134 2.43 1.34 19.38
CA SER A 134 3.71 0.68 19.62
C SER A 134 3.48 -0.81 19.82
N SER A 135 4.21 -1.61 19.04
CA SER A 135 4.35 -3.04 19.25
C SER A 135 5.56 -3.31 20.15
N PHE A 136 5.94 -4.59 20.30
CA PHE A 136 7.15 -4.96 21.03
C PHE A 136 8.44 -4.51 20.30
N SER A 137 8.42 -4.46 18.96
CA SER A 137 9.61 -4.20 18.14
C SER A 137 9.52 -2.96 17.25
N SER A 138 8.33 -2.38 17.08
CA SER A 138 8.09 -1.26 16.15
C SER A 138 7.12 -0.22 16.69
N ALA A 139 7.14 0.96 16.07
CA ALA A 139 6.07 1.94 16.14
C ALA A 139 5.37 2.00 14.77
N THR A 140 4.04 1.90 14.78
CA THR A 140 3.20 1.95 13.59
C THR A 140 2.46 3.28 13.56
N LEU A 141 2.64 4.03 12.47
CA LEU A 141 1.98 5.29 12.16
C LEU A 141 0.77 5.02 11.27
N PHE A 142 -0.36 5.63 11.58
CA PHE A 142 -1.59 5.53 10.81
C PHE A 142 -1.81 6.80 9.98
N ILE A 143 -2.11 6.63 8.69
CA ILE A 143 -2.33 7.71 7.72
C ILE A 143 -3.73 7.53 7.10
N ASP A 144 -4.74 8.17 7.70
CA ASP A 144 -6.17 7.95 7.37
C ASP A 144 -6.53 8.35 5.93
N GLU A 145 -5.87 9.36 5.39
CA GLU A 145 -6.14 9.89 4.05
C GLU A 145 -5.75 8.89 2.95
N LEU A 146 -4.78 8.01 3.23
CA LEU A 146 -4.36 6.91 2.36
C LEU A 146 -4.96 5.57 2.79
N ASN A 147 -5.53 5.49 3.99
CA ASN A 147 -5.81 4.22 4.67
C ASN A 147 -4.54 3.35 4.74
N ALA A 148 -3.44 3.96 5.19
CA ALA A 148 -2.12 3.34 5.19
C ALA A 148 -1.53 3.24 6.59
N THR A 149 -0.66 2.25 6.77
CA THR A 149 0.18 2.10 7.96
C THR A 149 1.64 2.08 7.57
N VAL A 150 2.46 2.78 8.35
CA VAL A 150 3.91 2.84 8.21
C VAL A 150 4.52 2.29 9.50
N ALA A 151 5.38 1.29 9.43
CA ALA A 151 6.12 0.81 10.59
C ALA A 151 7.55 1.36 10.61
N ILE A 152 8.05 1.72 11.79
CA ILE A 152 9.44 2.10 12.07
C ILE A 152 9.95 1.19 13.19
N ASP A 153 11.15 0.63 13.03
CA ASP A 153 11.74 -0.23 14.05
C ASP A 153 12.16 0.57 15.29
N LYS A 154 12.04 -0.03 16.47
CA LYS A 154 12.40 0.64 17.73
C LYS A 154 13.87 0.99 17.81
N GLU A 155 14.73 0.20 17.18
CA GLU A 155 16.17 0.50 17.09
C GLU A 155 16.42 1.82 16.35
N ASP A 156 15.66 2.09 15.28
CA ASP A 156 15.74 3.34 14.51
C ASP A 156 15.23 4.56 15.30
N LEU A 157 14.50 4.31 16.40
CA LEU A 157 14.07 5.33 17.36
C LEU A 157 15.09 5.57 18.49
N GLY A 158 16.21 4.85 18.49
CA GLY A 158 17.19 4.86 19.59
C GLY A 158 16.73 4.09 20.84
N LEU A 159 15.72 3.23 20.70
CA LEU A 159 15.25 2.34 21.76
C LEU A 159 15.88 0.96 21.62
N LYS A 160 15.74 0.12 22.65
CA LYS A 160 16.07 -1.30 22.52
C LYS A 160 15.17 -1.94 21.46
N GLU A 161 15.73 -2.86 20.68
CA GLU A 161 15.03 -3.65 19.65
C GLU A 161 13.67 -4.14 20.14
N PHE A 162 13.69 -4.71 21.34
CA PHE A 162 12.51 -5.22 22.03
C PHE A 162 12.23 -4.40 23.28
N SER A 163 11.07 -3.76 23.31
CA SER A 163 10.67 -2.92 24.43
C SER A 163 9.15 -2.84 24.52
N THR A 164 8.62 -2.74 25.73
CA THR A 164 7.20 -2.41 25.97
C THR A 164 6.95 -0.90 26.03
N GLN A 165 8.01 -0.09 25.90
CA GLN A 165 7.91 1.36 25.89
C GLN A 165 7.01 1.82 24.75
N LYS A 166 6.05 2.66 25.10
CA LYS A 166 5.20 3.37 24.14
C LYS A 166 5.98 4.51 23.52
N VAL A 167 5.78 4.71 22.24
CA VAL A 167 6.39 5.76 21.42
C VAL A 167 5.29 6.76 21.09
N SER A 168 5.52 8.04 21.42
CA SER A 168 4.70 9.14 20.91
C SER A 168 5.32 9.71 19.63
N ILE A 169 4.53 10.43 18.85
CA ILE A 169 4.96 10.99 17.57
C ILE A 169 6.15 11.95 17.72
N GLU A 170 6.21 12.70 18.83
CA GLU A 170 7.27 13.66 19.14
C GLU A 170 8.61 13.00 19.49
N GLN A 171 8.60 11.71 19.82
CA GLN A 171 9.80 10.95 20.17
C GLN A 171 10.46 10.30 18.95
N ILE A 172 9.81 10.37 17.78
CA ILE A 172 10.33 9.75 16.56
C ILE A 172 11.34 10.69 15.92
N PRO A 173 12.61 10.26 15.74
CA PRO A 173 13.61 11.08 15.08
C PRO A 173 13.23 11.37 13.62
N ASP A 174 13.48 12.60 13.17
CA ASP A 174 13.19 13.05 11.79
C ASP A 174 13.79 12.15 10.71
N LEU A 175 15.01 11.63 10.95
CA LEU A 175 15.75 10.78 10.02
C LEU A 175 15.43 9.29 10.16
N ALA A 176 14.50 8.90 11.05
CA ALA A 176 14.10 7.51 11.19
C ALA A 176 13.53 6.99 9.87
N LYS A 177 13.97 5.80 9.47
CA LYS A 177 13.57 5.16 8.22
C LYS A 177 12.34 4.29 8.43
N ILE A 178 11.57 4.14 7.37
CA ILE A 178 10.42 3.23 7.35
C ILE A 178 10.93 1.80 7.17
N LYS A 179 10.37 0.89 7.96
CA LYS A 179 10.52 -0.56 7.80
C LYS A 179 9.52 -1.12 6.79
N SER A 180 8.25 -0.72 6.89
CA SER A 180 7.19 -1.18 6.00
C SER A 180 6.14 -0.12 5.71
N LEU A 181 5.56 -0.20 4.52
CA LEU A 181 4.46 0.64 4.05
C LEU A 181 3.34 -0.26 3.54
N THR A 182 2.19 -0.21 4.19
CA THR A 182 1.02 -1.05 3.87
C THR A 182 -0.18 -0.18 3.58
N ILE A 183 -0.87 -0.45 2.47
CA ILE A 183 -2.14 0.19 2.09
C ILE A 183 -3.28 -0.80 2.34
N TRP A 184 -4.29 -0.36 3.07
CA TRP A 184 -5.46 -1.19 3.44
C TRP A 184 -6.63 -0.90 2.50
N PHE A 185 -7.24 -1.97 1.98
CA PHE A 185 -8.41 -1.93 1.11
C PHE A 185 -9.60 -2.42 1.94
N ASN A 186 -10.40 -1.47 2.46
CA ASN A 186 -11.57 -1.78 3.28
C ASN A 186 -12.68 -2.47 2.48
#